data_AF-A0AAJ1J601-F1
#
_entry.id   AF-A0AAJ1J601-F1
#
_cell.length_a   1.000
_cell.length_b   1.000
_cell.length_c   1.000
_cell.angle_alpha   90.00
_cell.angle_beta   90.00
_cell.angle_gamma   90.00
#
_symmetry.space_group_name_H-M   'P 1'
#
loop_
_entity.id
_entity.type
_entity.pdbx_description
1 polymer ?
#
loop_
_entity_poly.entity_id
_entity_poly.type
_entity_poly.pdbx_seq_one_letter_code
_entity_poly.pdbx_strand_id
1 'polypeptide(L)'
;MSDVIKPEHECPLDPKHYQCDCFIAPVGSFSWALIQLKLRKRVARSVWGDKGVYLAITPRVNELTVEEGSAYAVDGVAVGTKYDYLSHIDLRNEHGNFVPWQPTQEDMMACDWGIDANTFDSKNYKFVLDVTPVEINKGILWGDHDGMKLVTLEDSISNNTISSFYWSGGDNNAIIANLNLRPDSDAESKLLKDIRDKKLTITVDGKKYELGYPFEKSDEPIYIPWYKGGEAEKIGNLLKQTGKTYHIQLNWHD
;
A
#
# COMPACT_ATOMS: atom_id res chain seq x y z
N MET A 1 -8.20 -5.21 43.02
CA MET A 1 -9.38 -5.19 42.12
C MET A 1 -8.95 -4.30 40.96
N SER A 2 -8.31 -4.76 39.87
CA SER A 2 -8.60 -5.85 38.92
C SER A 2 -9.92 -5.68 38.18
N ASP A 3 -9.98 -4.66 37.33
CA ASP A 3 -11.04 -4.50 36.31
C ASP A 3 -10.31 -4.54 34.95
N VAL A 4 -9.95 -5.70 34.40
CA VAL A 4 -10.80 -6.65 33.65
C VAL A 4 -11.64 -5.97 32.55
N ILE A 5 -10.90 -5.57 31.51
CA ILE A 5 -11.19 -5.47 30.06
C ILE A 5 -12.44 -4.69 29.59
N LYS A 6 -12.13 -3.58 28.90
CA LYS A 6 -13.00 -2.67 28.12
C LYS A 6 -13.12 -3.07 26.65
N PRO A 7 -14.35 -3.34 26.18
CA PRO A 7 -14.83 -3.05 24.84
C PRO A 7 -15.63 -1.73 24.83
N GLU A 8 -14.95 -0.60 25.06
CA GLU A 8 -15.44 0.78 24.81
C GLU A 8 -14.31 1.70 24.32
N HIS A 9 -13.12 1.14 24.04
CA HIS A 9 -11.90 1.86 23.68
C HIS A 9 -11.30 1.26 22.42
N GLU A 10 -12.00 1.46 21.29
CA GLU A 10 -11.34 1.29 19.99
C GLU A 10 -10.13 2.22 19.95
N CYS A 11 -8.94 1.67 19.72
CA CYS A 11 -7.77 2.49 19.45
C CYS A 11 -8.05 3.26 18.16
N PRO A 12 -7.98 4.61 18.16
CA PRO A 12 -8.08 5.38 16.93
C PRO A 12 -7.04 4.85 15.94
N LEU A 13 -7.52 4.46 14.76
CA LEU A 13 -6.64 4.07 13.68
C LEU A 13 -5.98 5.34 13.13
N ASP A 14 -4.79 5.66 13.64
CA ASP A 14 -3.88 6.59 12.99
C ASP A 14 -2.82 5.79 12.22
N PRO A 15 -2.83 5.80 10.88
CA PRO A 15 -1.82 5.13 10.06
C PRO A 15 -0.38 5.54 10.41
N LYS A 16 -0.17 6.77 10.93
CA LYS A 16 1.16 7.27 11.31
C LYS A 16 1.75 6.52 12.50
N HIS A 17 0.94 5.93 13.37
CA HIS A 17 1.43 5.10 14.49
C HIS A 17 2.13 3.81 14.03
N TYR A 18 2.04 3.48 12.74
CA TYR A 18 2.67 2.30 12.14
C TYR A 18 3.84 2.68 11.20
N GLN A 19 4.22 3.96 11.16
CA GLN A 19 5.36 4.47 10.38
C GLN A 19 6.56 4.72 11.33
N CYS A 20 7.48 3.75 11.40
CA CYS A 20 8.86 3.79 11.95
C CYS A 20 9.10 4.12 13.44
N ASP A 21 9.39 3.09 14.25
CA ASP A 21 10.75 2.70 14.68
C ASP A 21 10.70 1.30 15.34
N CYS A 22 11.29 0.32 14.65
CA CYS A 22 11.67 -1.06 15.04
C CYS A 22 10.78 -1.90 16.00
N PHE A 23 9.72 -2.51 15.45
CA PHE A 23 9.47 -3.97 15.43
C PHE A 23 8.33 -4.17 14.42
N ILE A 24 8.67 -4.15 13.13
CA ILE A 24 7.69 -4.38 12.06
C ILE A 24 7.35 -5.87 12.12
N ALA A 25 6.07 -6.21 12.28
CA ALA A 25 5.63 -7.59 12.23
C ALA A 25 6.17 -8.26 10.95
N PRO A 26 6.76 -9.46 11.04
CA PRO A 26 7.35 -10.12 9.87
C PRO A 26 6.36 -10.20 8.73
N VAL A 27 6.76 -9.81 7.51
CA VAL A 27 5.95 -10.02 6.30
C VAL A 27 5.55 -11.50 6.23
N GLY A 28 4.30 -11.78 5.87
CA GLY A 28 3.76 -13.13 5.91
C GLY A 28 3.09 -13.51 7.23
N SER A 29 3.42 -12.86 8.35
CA SER A 29 2.81 -13.20 9.66
C SER A 29 1.39 -12.65 9.81
N PHE A 30 0.61 -13.27 10.69
CA PHE A 30 -0.72 -12.74 11.05
C PHE A 30 -0.67 -11.33 11.65
N SER A 31 0.35 -11.02 12.44
CA SER A 31 0.54 -9.67 13.00
C SER A 31 0.73 -8.63 11.88
N TRP A 32 1.46 -8.98 10.83
CA TRP A 32 1.59 -8.14 9.64
C TRP A 32 0.26 -8.03 8.90
N ALA A 33 -0.47 -9.13 8.72
CA ALA A 33 -1.78 -9.14 8.07
C ALA A 33 -2.80 -8.22 8.78
N LEU A 34 -2.80 -8.22 10.13
CA LEU A 34 -3.63 -7.31 10.92
C LEU A 34 -3.27 -5.83 10.71
N ILE A 35 -1.98 -5.51 10.56
CA ILE A 35 -1.55 -4.14 10.24
C ILE A 35 -2.09 -3.75 8.85
N GLN A 36 -1.98 -4.63 7.85
CA GLN A 36 -2.48 -4.36 6.51
C GLN A 36 -4.02 -4.19 6.49
N LEU A 37 -4.76 -5.02 7.24
CA LEU A 37 -6.21 -4.88 7.41
C LEU A 37 -6.58 -3.54 8.03
N LYS A 38 -5.88 -3.14 9.11
CA LYS A 38 -6.03 -1.83 9.73
C LYS A 38 -5.80 -0.70 8.73
N LEU A 39 -4.82 -0.84 7.83
CA LEU A 39 -4.56 0.08 6.73
C LEU A 39 -5.57 -0.04 5.55
N ARG A 40 -6.71 -0.70 5.76
CA ARG A 40 -7.78 -0.91 4.76
C ARG A 40 -7.39 -1.75 3.55
N LYS A 41 -6.29 -2.49 3.61
CA LYS A 41 -5.93 -3.48 2.58
C LYS A 41 -6.69 -4.79 2.85
N ARG A 42 -7.03 -5.54 1.80
CA ARG A 42 -7.50 -6.94 1.97
C ARG A 42 -6.29 -7.86 1.99
N VAL A 43 -6.38 -8.92 2.80
CA VAL A 43 -5.31 -9.90 2.95
C VAL A 43 -5.85 -11.30 2.75
N ALA A 44 -5.02 -12.21 2.25
CA ALA A 44 -5.37 -13.60 2.04
C ALA A 44 -4.22 -14.50 2.47
N ARG A 45 -4.55 -15.73 2.88
CA ARG A 45 -3.54 -16.79 3.03
C ARG A 45 -3.20 -17.38 1.66
N SER A 46 -1.94 -17.74 1.45
CA SER A 46 -1.48 -18.40 0.22
C SER A 46 -2.27 -19.68 -0.10
N VAL A 47 -2.65 -20.45 0.93
CA VAL A 47 -3.42 -21.70 0.80
C VAL A 47 -4.86 -21.48 0.32
N TRP A 48 -5.37 -20.25 0.38
CA TRP A 48 -6.67 -19.90 -0.18
C TRP A 48 -6.60 -19.70 -1.70
N GLY A 49 -5.42 -19.44 -2.25
CA GLY A 49 -5.15 -19.40 -3.69
C GLY A 49 -6.04 -18.43 -4.48
N ASP A 50 -6.34 -18.77 -5.72
CA ASP A 50 -7.17 -17.96 -6.65
C ASP A 50 -8.69 -18.10 -6.40
N LYS A 51 -9.09 -18.62 -5.23
CA LYS A 51 -10.51 -18.84 -4.89
C LYS A 51 -11.27 -17.54 -4.58
N GLY A 52 -10.59 -16.39 -4.64
CA GLY A 52 -11.19 -15.09 -4.31
C GLY A 52 -11.58 -14.96 -2.84
N VAL A 53 -10.98 -15.77 -1.96
CA VAL A 53 -11.17 -15.73 -0.51
C VAL A 53 -10.18 -14.74 0.09
N TYR A 54 -10.68 -13.78 0.86
CA TYR A 54 -9.84 -12.78 1.53
C TYR A 54 -10.52 -12.26 2.79
N LEU A 55 -9.73 -11.59 3.62
CA LEU A 55 -10.18 -10.82 4.76
C LEU A 55 -10.21 -9.33 4.45
N ALA A 56 -11.21 -8.63 4.96
CA ALA A 56 -11.33 -7.17 4.88
C ALA A 56 -11.80 -6.61 6.23
N ILE A 57 -11.43 -5.35 6.53
CA ILE A 57 -11.94 -4.67 7.72
C ILE A 57 -13.23 -3.91 7.38
N THR A 58 -14.30 -4.23 8.10
CA THR A 58 -15.56 -3.50 8.04
C THR A 58 -15.52 -2.35 9.05
N PRO A 59 -15.64 -1.08 8.61
CA PRO A 59 -15.63 0.06 9.52
C PRO A 59 -16.85 0.02 10.44
N ARG A 60 -16.69 0.60 11.62
CA ARG A 60 -17.81 0.99 12.46
C ARG A 60 -18.78 1.87 11.67
N VAL A 61 -20.07 1.58 11.79
CA VAL A 61 -21.16 2.41 11.26
C VAL A 61 -22.01 2.85 12.44
N ASN A 62 -22.14 4.16 12.62
CA ASN A 62 -22.86 4.73 13.75
C ASN A 62 -24.32 5.01 13.39
N GLU A 63 -25.16 5.07 14.42
CA GLU A 63 -26.55 5.56 14.35
C GLU A 63 -27.46 4.80 13.36
N LEU A 64 -27.13 3.53 13.10
CA LEU A 64 -28.02 2.62 12.38
C LEU A 64 -29.33 2.49 13.13
N THR A 65 -30.38 2.18 12.38
CA THR A 65 -31.73 2.05 12.92
C THR A 65 -32.23 0.65 12.66
N VAL A 66 -32.82 0.01 13.66
CA VAL A 66 -33.49 -1.29 13.46
C VAL A 66 -34.67 -1.07 12.51
N GLU A 67 -34.58 -1.66 11.32
CA GLU A 67 -35.62 -1.61 10.29
C GLU A 67 -36.64 -2.74 10.50
N GLU A 68 -37.87 -2.50 10.07
CA GLU A 68 -38.92 -3.52 10.06
C GLU A 68 -38.50 -4.72 9.21
N GLY A 69 -38.66 -5.93 9.73
CA GLY A 69 -38.26 -7.17 9.04
C GLY A 69 -36.76 -7.49 9.06
N SER A 70 -35.92 -6.62 9.65
CA SER A 70 -34.52 -6.96 9.91
C SER A 70 -34.40 -8.13 10.90
N ALA A 71 -33.26 -8.85 10.88
CA ALA A 71 -33.01 -9.93 11.83
C ALA A 71 -33.20 -9.47 13.30
N TYR A 72 -32.73 -8.27 13.63
CA TYR A 72 -32.90 -7.69 14.96
C TYR A 72 -34.37 -7.45 15.34
N ALA A 73 -35.19 -6.97 14.39
CA ALA A 73 -36.62 -6.79 14.64
C ALA A 73 -37.34 -8.13 14.86
N VAL A 74 -36.98 -9.15 14.08
CA VAL A 74 -37.50 -10.53 14.24
C VAL A 74 -37.11 -11.11 15.59
N ASP A 75 -35.89 -10.84 16.06
CA ASP A 75 -35.37 -11.26 17.36
C ASP A 75 -35.91 -10.42 18.54
N GLY A 76 -36.81 -9.46 18.27
CA GLY A 76 -37.55 -8.72 19.29
C GLY A 76 -36.96 -7.36 19.67
N VAL A 77 -35.95 -6.86 18.95
CA VAL A 77 -35.47 -5.49 19.13
C VAL A 77 -36.47 -4.52 18.52
N ALA A 78 -36.88 -3.49 19.27
CA ALA A 78 -37.89 -2.54 18.79
C ALA A 78 -37.44 -1.83 17.51
N VAL A 79 -38.31 -1.81 16.49
CA VAL A 79 -38.10 -1.02 15.26
C VAL A 79 -37.88 0.45 15.64
N GLY A 80 -36.89 1.08 15.02
CA GLY A 80 -36.47 2.44 15.36
C GLY A 80 -35.35 2.53 16.41
N THR A 81 -34.98 1.41 17.05
CA THR A 81 -33.84 1.39 17.99
C THR A 81 -32.57 1.80 17.28
N LYS A 82 -31.85 2.78 17.84
CA LYS A 82 -30.55 3.21 17.36
C LYS A 82 -29.45 2.31 17.89
N TYR A 83 -28.51 1.93 17.04
CA TYR A 83 -27.34 1.15 17.42
C TYR A 83 -26.15 1.49 16.53
N ASP A 84 -24.95 1.23 17.05
CA ASP A 84 -23.72 1.26 16.28
C ASP A 84 -23.34 -0.17 15.89
N TYR A 85 -22.99 -0.37 14.63
CA TYR A 85 -22.40 -1.62 14.16
C TYR A 85 -20.89 -1.51 14.28
N LEU A 86 -20.29 -2.32 15.13
CA LEU A 86 -18.88 -2.18 15.54
C LEU A 86 -17.92 -2.63 14.42
N SER A 87 -16.69 -2.12 14.46
CA SER A 87 -15.66 -2.56 13.51
C SER A 87 -15.33 -4.04 13.71
N HIS A 88 -15.17 -4.79 12.62
CA HIS A 88 -14.82 -6.22 12.64
C HIS A 88 -14.10 -6.61 11.35
N ILE A 89 -13.59 -7.84 11.32
CA ILE A 89 -12.99 -8.44 10.13
C ILE A 89 -14.05 -9.33 9.49
N ASP A 90 -14.30 -9.13 8.20
CA ASP A 90 -15.09 -10.05 7.41
C ASP A 90 -14.20 -10.95 6.58
N LEU A 91 -14.64 -12.18 6.39
CA LEU A 91 -14.15 -13.09 5.37
C LEU A 91 -15.10 -13.04 4.18
N ARG A 92 -14.57 -12.74 2.99
CA ARG A 92 -15.26 -13.04 1.74
C ARG A 92 -14.97 -14.48 1.36
N ASN A 93 -16.01 -15.28 1.18
CA ASN A 93 -15.85 -16.67 0.75
C ASN A 93 -15.70 -16.80 -0.76
N GLU A 94 -15.49 -18.02 -1.25
CA GLU A 94 -15.27 -18.31 -2.67
C GLU A 94 -16.49 -18.01 -3.56
N HIS A 95 -17.68 -17.88 -2.97
CA HIS A 95 -18.90 -17.48 -3.65
C HIS A 95 -19.12 -15.95 -3.64
N GLY A 96 -18.23 -15.21 -2.99
CA GLY A 96 -18.29 -13.77 -2.89
C GLY A 96 -19.21 -13.20 -1.81
N ASN A 97 -19.69 -14.05 -0.90
CA ASN A 97 -20.47 -13.63 0.26
C ASN A 97 -19.55 -13.31 1.44
N PHE A 98 -20.00 -12.40 2.30
CA PHE A 98 -19.24 -11.97 3.48
C PHE A 98 -19.81 -12.60 4.75
N VAL A 99 -18.91 -12.96 5.66
CA VAL A 99 -19.25 -13.42 7.01
C VAL A 99 -18.28 -12.80 8.02
N PRO A 100 -18.74 -12.45 9.23
CA PRO A 100 -17.83 -12.06 10.30
C PRO A 100 -16.81 -13.18 10.55
N TRP A 101 -15.53 -12.80 10.66
CA TRP A 101 -14.43 -13.73 10.77
C TRP A 101 -13.67 -13.56 12.07
N GLN A 102 -13.28 -14.69 12.64
CA GLN A 102 -12.41 -14.78 13.80
C GLN A 102 -11.21 -15.67 13.46
N PRO A 103 -9.98 -15.26 13.79
CA PRO A 103 -8.81 -16.07 13.52
C PRO A 103 -8.82 -17.35 14.36
N THR A 104 -8.51 -18.48 13.71
CA THR A 104 -8.16 -19.71 14.44
C THR A 104 -6.75 -19.62 15.03
N GLN A 105 -6.38 -20.57 15.90
CA GLN A 105 -5.00 -20.70 16.35
C GLN A 105 -4.02 -20.91 15.19
N GLU A 106 -4.43 -21.67 14.16
CA GLU A 106 -3.61 -21.87 12.97
C GLU A 106 -3.39 -20.56 12.20
N ASP A 107 -4.46 -19.78 12.01
CA ASP A 107 -4.39 -18.48 11.32
C ASP A 107 -3.44 -17.51 12.01
N MET A 108 -3.49 -17.45 13.36
CA MET A 108 -2.60 -16.60 14.15
C MET A 108 -1.13 -17.00 14.06
N MET A 109 -0.86 -18.31 13.86
CA MET A 109 0.49 -18.87 13.78
C MET A 109 0.99 -18.99 12.34
N ALA A 110 0.15 -18.71 11.34
CA ALA A 110 0.51 -18.82 9.95
C ALA A 110 1.46 -17.70 9.50
N CYS A 111 2.37 -18.06 8.58
CA CYS A 111 3.39 -17.19 8.00
C CYS A 111 3.19 -17.01 6.48
N ASP A 112 1.99 -17.30 5.98
CA ASP A 112 1.67 -17.32 4.56
C ASP A 112 0.63 -16.25 4.15
N TRP A 113 0.51 -15.19 4.96
CA TRP A 113 -0.36 -14.06 4.68
C TRP A 113 0.23 -13.13 3.60
N GLY A 114 -0.60 -12.68 2.68
CA GLY A 114 -0.24 -11.69 1.66
C GLY A 114 -1.38 -10.70 1.43
N ILE A 115 -1.09 -9.64 0.68
CA ILE A 115 -2.13 -8.75 0.17
C ILE A 115 -2.90 -9.51 -0.92
N ASP A 116 -4.23 -9.49 -0.87
CA ASP A 116 -5.08 -10.06 -1.92
C ASP A 116 -4.85 -9.25 -3.20
N ALA A 117 -4.30 -9.85 -4.26
CA ALA A 117 -3.97 -9.14 -5.49
C ALA A 117 -5.19 -8.53 -6.20
N ASN A 118 -6.42 -8.93 -5.82
CA ASN A 118 -7.64 -8.31 -6.32
C ASN A 118 -8.01 -7.02 -5.57
N THR A 119 -7.26 -6.62 -4.51
CA THR A 119 -7.40 -5.36 -3.74
C THR A 119 -7.21 -4.11 -4.52
N PHE A 120 -6.41 -4.21 -5.56
CA PHE A 120 -6.10 -3.10 -6.41
C PHE A 120 -7.32 -2.85 -7.26
N ASP A 121 -7.89 -1.64 -7.13
CA ASP A 121 -8.44 -1.03 -8.32
C ASP A 121 -7.26 -0.99 -9.29
N SER A 122 -7.18 -1.99 -10.18
CA SER A 122 -6.09 -2.23 -11.13
C SER A 122 -5.90 -1.08 -12.12
N LYS A 123 -6.50 0.06 -11.82
CA LYS A 123 -6.49 1.32 -12.54
C LYS A 123 -5.56 2.34 -11.90
N ASN A 124 -5.27 2.29 -10.60
CA ASN A 124 -4.50 3.34 -9.92
C ASN A 124 -3.50 2.78 -8.88
N TYR A 125 -2.20 2.87 -9.16
CA TYR A 125 -1.15 2.54 -8.18
C TYR A 125 -0.56 3.81 -7.61
N LYS A 126 -0.62 3.95 -6.28
CA LYS A 126 -0.14 5.13 -5.58
C LYS A 126 0.96 4.78 -4.60
N PHE A 127 1.99 5.60 -4.59
CA PHE A 127 3.06 5.56 -3.63
C PHE A 127 3.33 6.97 -3.13
N VAL A 128 3.63 7.09 -1.84
CA VAL A 128 4.00 8.36 -1.21
C VAL A 128 5.30 8.14 -0.46
N LEU A 129 6.30 8.96 -0.76
CA LEU A 129 7.67 8.85 -0.30
C LEU A 129 8.21 10.22 0.09
N ASP A 130 9.00 10.26 1.15
CA ASP A 130 9.92 11.37 1.39
C ASP A 130 11.31 10.98 0.89
N VAL A 131 11.89 11.85 0.05
CA VAL A 131 13.20 11.63 -0.59
C VAL A 131 14.13 12.74 -0.21
N THR A 132 15.27 12.40 0.39
CA THR A 132 16.37 13.34 0.61
C THR A 132 17.52 12.99 -0.31
N PRO A 133 17.57 13.55 -1.54
CA PRO A 133 18.49 13.12 -2.55
C PRO A 133 19.92 13.45 -2.17
N VAL A 134 20.82 12.54 -2.56
CA VAL A 134 22.25 12.68 -2.48
C VAL A 134 22.84 12.54 -3.89
N GLU A 135 24.04 13.07 -4.08
CA GLU A 135 24.82 12.76 -5.27
C GLU A 135 25.45 11.37 -5.07
N ILE A 136 24.95 10.37 -5.79
CA ILE A 136 25.34 8.96 -5.63
C ILE A 136 26.63 8.70 -6.43
N ASN A 137 26.67 9.20 -7.66
CA ASN A 137 27.83 9.16 -8.54
C ASN A 137 28.06 10.56 -9.10
N LYS A 138 29.26 11.09 -8.89
CA LYS A 138 29.59 12.50 -9.12
C LYS A 138 29.31 12.90 -10.56
N GLY A 139 28.40 13.87 -10.74
CA GLY A 139 28.00 14.38 -12.05
C GLY A 139 27.12 13.43 -12.88
N ILE A 140 26.71 12.28 -12.32
CA ILE A 140 26.03 11.23 -13.08
C ILE A 140 24.69 10.85 -12.43
N LEU A 141 24.63 10.66 -11.11
CA LEU A 141 23.45 10.14 -10.41
C LEU A 141 23.07 11.00 -9.20
N TRP A 142 21.79 11.36 -9.11
CA TRP A 142 21.22 12.11 -7.97
C TRP A 142 19.89 11.51 -7.53
N GLY A 143 19.70 11.32 -6.23
CA GLY A 143 18.48 10.73 -5.71
C GLY A 143 18.74 9.94 -4.45
N ASP A 144 17.93 8.92 -4.24
CA ASP A 144 18.18 7.89 -3.24
C ASP A 144 18.40 6.55 -3.95
N HIS A 145 19.54 5.91 -3.67
CA HIS A 145 19.90 4.58 -4.16
C HIS A 145 20.07 3.66 -2.95
N ASP A 146 19.49 2.46 -3.05
CA ASP A 146 19.43 1.45 -1.98
C ASP A 146 18.70 1.90 -0.69
N GLY A 147 17.82 2.88 -0.78
CA GLY A 147 16.88 3.24 0.29
C GLY A 147 17.54 3.82 1.54
N MET A 148 18.72 4.44 1.43
CA MET A 148 19.47 4.92 2.59
C MET A 148 18.76 6.06 3.33
N LYS A 149 17.96 6.88 2.62
CA LYS A 149 17.17 8.01 3.15
C LYS A 149 15.79 8.10 2.52
N LEU A 150 15.33 7.03 1.88
CA LEU A 150 14.00 6.92 1.29
C LEU A 150 13.03 6.49 2.38
N VAL A 151 12.03 7.31 2.67
CA VAL A 151 10.99 6.96 3.64
C VAL A 151 9.68 6.73 2.89
N THR A 152 9.22 5.49 2.84
CA THR A 152 7.94 5.14 2.23
C THR A 152 6.81 5.38 3.22
N LEU A 153 5.92 6.34 2.91
CA LEU A 153 4.78 6.72 3.73
C LEU A 153 3.52 5.97 3.30
N GLU A 154 3.32 5.77 2.01
CA GLU A 154 2.20 5.01 1.45
C GLU A 154 2.73 4.14 0.32
N ASP A 155 2.38 2.86 0.36
CA ASP A 155 2.74 1.90 -0.67
C ASP A 155 1.48 1.09 -0.97
N SER A 156 0.97 1.28 -2.18
CA SER A 156 -0.23 0.56 -2.61
C SER A 156 0.05 -0.94 -2.69
N ILE A 157 1.24 -1.37 -3.15
CA ILE A 157 1.56 -2.77 -3.49
C ILE A 157 1.90 -3.60 -2.26
N SER A 158 2.95 -3.23 -1.53
CA SER A 158 3.39 -3.96 -0.33
C SER A 158 4.03 -2.99 0.66
N ASN A 159 4.93 -3.44 1.53
CA ASN A 159 5.75 -2.52 2.32
C ASN A 159 7.15 -2.55 1.70
N ASN A 160 7.67 -1.38 1.30
CA ASN A 160 9.01 -1.21 0.72
C ASN A 160 9.18 -1.77 -0.70
N THR A 161 8.12 -1.76 -1.52
CA THR A 161 8.27 -2.16 -2.93
C THR A 161 9.23 -1.22 -3.68
N ILE A 162 9.30 0.06 -3.29
CA ILE A 162 10.25 1.02 -3.86
C ILE A 162 11.57 0.96 -3.08
N SER A 163 12.64 0.58 -3.77
CA SER A 163 14.00 0.47 -3.22
C SER A 163 14.90 1.64 -3.57
N SER A 164 14.61 2.38 -4.64
CA SER A 164 15.35 3.60 -5.01
C SER A 164 14.52 4.49 -5.92
N PHE A 165 14.86 5.78 -5.89
CA PHE A 165 14.33 6.80 -6.80
C PHE A 165 15.42 7.79 -7.13
N TYR A 166 15.88 7.80 -8.38
CA TYR A 166 17.03 8.60 -8.77
C TYR A 166 16.98 9.07 -10.22
N TRP A 167 17.72 10.14 -10.45
CA TRP A 167 17.98 10.78 -11.72
C TRP A 167 19.34 10.36 -12.25
N SER A 168 19.39 9.94 -13.52
CA SER A 168 20.64 9.71 -14.25
C SER A 168 20.83 10.77 -15.33
N GLY A 169 21.98 11.45 -15.28
CA GLY A 169 22.37 12.53 -16.20
C GLY A 169 23.65 12.26 -16.98
N GLY A 170 24.05 11.00 -17.15
CA GLY A 170 25.34 10.63 -17.76
C GLY A 170 25.48 10.85 -19.27
N ASP A 171 26.74 10.78 -19.74
CA ASP A 171 27.27 11.21 -21.05
C ASP A 171 26.65 10.57 -22.31
N ASN A 172 25.83 9.52 -22.18
CA ASN A 172 25.17 8.86 -23.30
C ASN A 172 23.85 9.53 -23.73
N ASN A 173 23.63 10.82 -23.39
CA ASN A 173 22.42 11.61 -23.69
C ASN A 173 21.10 11.07 -23.14
N ALA A 174 21.12 9.99 -22.35
CA ALA A 174 19.93 9.39 -21.77
C ALA A 174 19.67 10.00 -20.39
N ILE A 175 19.05 11.18 -20.42
CA ILE A 175 18.54 11.85 -19.23
C ILE A 175 17.27 11.12 -18.76
N ILE A 176 17.34 10.42 -17.62
CA ILE A 176 16.31 9.46 -17.20
C ILE A 176 16.00 9.55 -15.69
N ALA A 177 14.71 9.61 -15.35
CA ALA A 177 14.22 9.32 -14.00
C ALA A 177 13.97 7.81 -13.85
N ASN A 178 14.53 7.21 -12.80
CA ASN A 178 14.52 5.78 -12.52
C ASN A 178 13.85 5.52 -11.17
N LEU A 179 13.05 4.46 -11.14
CA LEU A 179 12.48 3.90 -9.92
C LEU A 179 12.86 2.43 -9.87
N ASN A 180 13.41 1.92 -8.77
CA ASN A 180 13.61 0.47 -8.64
C ASN A 180 12.47 -0.12 -7.81
N LEU A 181 11.61 -0.88 -8.46
CA LEU A 181 10.54 -1.64 -7.83
C LEU A 181 11.01 -3.09 -7.63
N ARG A 182 10.89 -3.61 -6.41
CA ARG A 182 11.36 -4.94 -6.03
C ARG A 182 10.18 -5.76 -5.52
N PRO A 183 9.73 -6.80 -6.25
CA PRO A 183 8.75 -7.73 -5.72
C PRO A 183 9.40 -8.65 -4.69
N ASP A 184 8.71 -8.87 -3.57
CA ASP A 184 9.09 -9.87 -2.56
C ASP A 184 8.20 -11.13 -2.63
N SER A 185 7.25 -11.19 -3.58
CA SER A 185 6.41 -12.36 -3.84
C SER A 185 5.92 -12.45 -5.28
N ASP A 186 5.45 -13.63 -5.70
CA ASP A 186 4.84 -13.84 -7.02
C ASP A 186 3.59 -12.97 -7.23
N ALA A 187 2.85 -12.67 -6.16
CA ALA A 187 1.69 -11.78 -6.21
C ALA A 187 2.12 -10.33 -6.54
N GLU A 188 3.20 -9.85 -5.90
CA GLU A 188 3.77 -8.52 -6.18
C GLU A 188 4.37 -8.44 -7.59
N SER A 189 5.04 -9.49 -8.06
CA SER A 189 5.55 -9.56 -9.44
C SER A 189 4.42 -9.37 -10.46
N LYS A 190 3.25 -9.98 -10.24
CA LYS A 190 2.07 -9.78 -11.11
C LYS A 190 1.57 -8.32 -11.10
N LEU A 191 1.50 -7.68 -9.94
CA LEU A 191 1.07 -6.27 -9.81
C LEU A 191 2.07 -5.30 -10.47
N LEU A 192 3.37 -5.55 -10.28
CA LEU A 192 4.42 -4.74 -10.89
C LEU A 192 4.46 -4.86 -12.41
N LYS A 193 4.07 -6.01 -12.98
CA LYS A 193 3.90 -6.17 -14.42
C LYS A 193 2.79 -5.26 -14.96
N ASP A 194 1.67 -5.13 -14.26
CA ASP A 194 0.56 -4.26 -14.66
C ASP A 194 0.92 -2.77 -14.61
N ILE A 195 1.68 -2.32 -13.59
CA ILE A 195 2.20 -0.95 -13.50
C ILE A 195 3.00 -0.51 -14.73
N ARG A 196 3.74 -1.45 -15.35
CA ARG A 196 4.62 -1.14 -16.48
C ARG A 196 3.87 -0.52 -17.65
N ASP A 197 2.61 -0.86 -17.84
CA ASP A 197 1.82 -0.44 -18.99
C ASP A 197 0.98 0.80 -18.71
N LYS A 198 1.23 1.46 -17.58
CA LYS A 198 0.51 2.65 -17.12
C LYS A 198 1.34 3.93 -17.25
N LYS A 199 0.63 5.05 -17.37
CA LYS A 199 1.21 6.39 -17.31
C LYS A 199 1.58 6.73 -15.88
N LEU A 200 2.70 7.42 -15.66
CA LEU A 200 3.11 7.94 -14.36
C LEU A 200 2.85 9.44 -14.27
N THR A 201 2.18 9.85 -13.21
CA THR A 201 2.15 11.23 -12.71
C THR A 201 2.92 11.31 -11.40
N ILE A 202 3.86 12.25 -11.30
CA ILE A 202 4.59 12.53 -10.06
C ILE A 202 4.08 13.86 -9.49
N THR A 203 3.76 13.89 -8.20
CA THR A 203 3.50 15.13 -7.46
C THR A 203 4.63 15.37 -6.48
N VAL A 204 5.34 16.51 -6.59
CA VAL A 204 6.39 16.90 -5.64
C VAL A 204 5.94 18.15 -4.89
N ASP A 205 5.86 18.07 -3.57
CA ASP A 205 5.42 19.17 -2.69
C ASP A 205 4.10 19.83 -3.18
N GLY A 206 3.17 19.01 -3.67
CA GLY A 206 1.87 19.44 -4.21
C GLY A 206 1.85 19.86 -5.69
N LYS A 207 3.00 19.95 -6.36
CA LYS A 207 3.09 20.28 -7.79
C LYS A 207 3.14 19.02 -8.65
N LYS A 208 2.27 18.93 -9.66
CA LYS A 208 2.14 17.77 -10.57
C LYS A 208 3.08 17.85 -11.77
N TYR A 209 3.56 16.68 -12.19
CA TYR A 209 4.46 16.41 -13.31
C TYR A 209 3.97 15.16 -14.04
N GLU A 210 3.52 15.32 -15.28
CA GLU A 210 2.93 14.24 -16.09
C GLU A 210 4.05 13.57 -16.91
N LEU A 211 4.61 12.47 -16.42
CA LEU A 211 5.74 11.78 -17.07
C LEU A 211 5.29 10.85 -18.21
N GLY A 212 4.03 10.41 -18.20
CA GLY A 212 3.47 9.55 -19.24
C GLY A 212 3.99 8.11 -19.15
N TYR A 213 4.14 7.44 -20.30
CA TYR A 213 4.58 6.04 -20.34
C TYR A 213 6.08 5.90 -20.10
N PRO A 214 6.52 4.80 -19.48
CA PRO A 214 7.95 4.49 -19.39
C PRO A 214 8.52 4.29 -20.80
N PHE A 215 9.69 4.88 -21.03
CA PHE A 215 10.45 4.77 -22.26
C PHE A 215 11.06 3.37 -22.44
N GLU A 216 11.53 2.76 -21.36
CA GLU A 216 12.15 1.43 -21.36
C GLU A 216 11.90 0.74 -20.01
N LYS A 217 12.02 -0.59 -20.02
CA LYS A 217 11.70 -1.48 -18.90
C LYS A 217 12.78 -2.59 -18.85
N SER A 218 13.39 -2.83 -17.68
CA SER A 218 14.25 -4.00 -17.45
C SER A 218 13.45 -5.26 -17.12
N ASP A 219 13.97 -6.46 -17.35
CA ASP A 219 13.36 -7.71 -16.85
C ASP A 219 13.91 -8.11 -15.46
N GLU A 220 13.20 -9.05 -14.80
CA GLU A 220 13.39 -9.57 -13.43
C GLU A 220 14.86 -9.80 -13.00
N PRO A 221 15.22 -9.63 -11.70
CA PRO A 221 14.33 -9.57 -10.53
C PRO A 221 13.98 -8.15 -10.03
N ILE A 222 14.53 -7.09 -10.66
CA ILE A 222 14.26 -5.69 -10.30
C ILE A 222 13.60 -4.99 -11.47
N TYR A 223 12.46 -4.35 -11.20
CA TYR A 223 11.65 -3.64 -12.17
C TYR A 223 12.08 -2.18 -12.19
N ILE A 224 12.74 -1.76 -13.28
CA ILE A 224 13.24 -0.39 -13.41
C ILE A 224 12.55 0.30 -14.59
N PRO A 225 11.41 1.01 -14.37
CA PRO A 225 10.84 1.89 -15.40
C PRO A 225 11.69 3.15 -15.58
N TRP A 226 11.94 3.50 -16.84
CA TRP A 226 12.69 4.69 -17.24
C TRP A 226 11.77 5.76 -17.81
N TYR A 227 11.87 6.99 -17.34
CA TYR A 227 11.08 8.11 -17.85
C TYR A 227 11.97 9.22 -18.40
N LYS A 228 11.56 9.81 -19.54
CA LYS A 228 12.27 10.88 -20.24
C LYS A 228 11.34 12.03 -20.62
N GLY A 229 11.91 13.18 -20.97
CA GLY A 229 11.18 14.36 -21.44
C GLY A 229 11.17 15.50 -20.44
N GLY A 230 10.58 16.64 -20.83
CA GLY A 230 10.69 17.90 -20.08
C GLY A 230 10.15 17.84 -18.65
N GLU A 231 9.10 17.05 -18.37
CA GLU A 231 8.60 16.86 -17.00
C GLU A 231 9.57 16.03 -16.16
N ALA A 232 10.13 14.96 -16.72
CA ALA A 232 11.17 14.16 -16.06
C ALA A 232 12.41 15.01 -15.75
N GLU A 233 12.84 15.88 -16.68
CA GLU A 233 13.96 16.82 -16.47
C GLU A 233 13.73 17.79 -15.31
N LYS A 234 12.50 18.30 -15.16
CA LYS A 234 12.16 19.14 -14.01
C LYS A 234 12.30 18.38 -12.70
N ILE A 235 11.86 17.12 -12.64
CA ILE A 235 12.06 16.24 -11.48
C ILE A 235 13.55 16.01 -11.22
N GLY A 236 14.32 15.70 -12.26
CA GLY A 236 15.78 15.54 -12.15
C GLY A 236 16.49 16.75 -11.56
N ASN A 237 16.08 17.95 -11.95
CA ASN A 237 16.62 19.19 -11.39
C ASN A 237 16.25 19.42 -9.92
N LEU A 238 15.14 18.85 -9.43
CA LEU A 238 14.83 18.82 -8.00
C LEU A 238 15.75 17.84 -7.28
N LEU A 239 15.96 16.64 -7.83
CA LEU A 239 16.83 15.62 -7.24
C LEU A 239 18.30 16.07 -7.18
N LYS A 240 18.76 16.92 -8.09
CA LYS A 240 20.09 17.56 -8.03
C LYS A 240 20.27 18.50 -6.83
N GLN A 241 19.20 18.98 -6.21
CA GLN A 241 19.27 19.84 -5.01
C GLN A 241 19.44 18.95 -3.77
N THR A 242 20.65 18.42 -3.60
CA THR A 242 20.97 17.46 -2.55
C THR A 242 20.75 18.02 -1.14
N GLY A 243 20.37 17.16 -0.20
CA GLY A 243 20.19 17.52 1.22
C GLY A 243 18.86 18.18 1.58
N LYS A 244 18.03 18.52 0.58
CA LYS A 244 16.64 18.96 0.80
C LYS A 244 15.69 17.76 0.70
N THR A 245 14.83 17.56 1.69
CA THR A 245 13.78 16.54 1.63
C THR A 245 12.61 17.01 0.77
N TYR A 246 12.12 16.12 -0.09
CA TYR A 246 10.94 16.32 -0.95
C TYR A 246 9.85 15.32 -0.60
N HIS A 247 8.61 15.80 -0.53
CA HIS A 247 7.44 14.93 -0.42
C HIS A 247 6.93 14.57 -1.81
N ILE A 248 7.02 13.29 -2.17
CA ILE A 248 6.77 12.80 -3.52
C ILE A 248 5.60 11.82 -3.52
N GLN A 249 4.66 12.02 -4.42
CA GLN A 249 3.57 11.09 -4.70
C GLN A 249 3.71 10.57 -6.11
N LEU A 250 3.79 9.26 -6.27
CA LEU A 250 3.83 8.58 -7.56
C LEU A 250 2.46 7.97 -7.80
N ASN A 251 1.86 8.27 -8.94
CA ASN A 251 0.55 7.73 -9.31
C ASN A 251 0.62 7.14 -10.71
N TRP A 252 0.50 5.82 -10.82
CA TRP A 252 0.34 5.14 -12.09
C TRP A 252 -1.12 4.94 -12.43
N HIS A 253 -1.52 5.32 -13.63
CA HIS A 253 -2.89 5.28 -14.12
C HIS A 253 -2.97 4.98 -15.62
N ASP A 254 -4.16 4.67 -16.13
CA ASP A 254 -4.39 4.42 -17.56
C ASP A 254 -4.23 5.67 -18.45
#